data_AF-A0A1D2UYG9-F1
#
_entry.id   AF-A0A1D2UYG9-F1
#
_cell.length_a   1.000
_cell.length_b   1.000
_cell.length_c   1.000
_cell.angle_alpha   90.00
_cell.angle_beta   90.00
_cell.angle_gamma   90.00
#
_symmetry.space_group_name_H-M   'P 1'
#
loop_
_entity.id
_entity.type
_entity.pdbx_description
1 polymer ?
#
loop_
_entity_poly.entity_id
_entity_poly.type
_entity_poly.pdbx_seq_one_letter_code
_entity_poly.pdbx_strand_id
1 'polypeptide(L)'
;MDKAYDSESIHELTREKLGSIAIVPLRQRERKSIKGHYRKKMLREFDDKIYSLRNLSETMFSVLKRKYGENLRARKYRNQVKEVKLKVVLHNLDRSVKIVCFVWLRISTKPKFTI
;
A
#
# COMPACT_ATOMS: atom_id res chain seq x y z
N MET A 1 11.92 -9.68 1.91
CA MET A 1 11.74 -8.63 2.92
C MET A 1 10.58 -8.97 3.85
N ASP A 2 9.39 -9.26 3.31
CA ASP A 2 8.16 -9.47 4.09
C ASP A 2 8.16 -10.60 5.11
N LYS A 3 8.78 -11.73 4.77
CA LYS A 3 8.99 -12.85 5.71
C LYS A 3 9.78 -12.42 6.97
N ALA A 4 10.44 -11.25 6.98
CA ALA A 4 11.11 -10.74 8.18
C ALA A 4 10.11 -10.25 9.25
N TYR A 5 8.89 -9.89 8.87
CA TYR A 5 7.82 -9.47 9.79
C TYR A 5 7.04 -10.65 10.37
N ASP A 6 7.37 -11.89 9.99
CA ASP A 6 6.79 -13.11 10.58
C ASP A 6 7.30 -13.30 12.01
N SER A 7 6.51 -12.80 12.95
CA SER A 7 6.76 -12.79 14.40
C SER A 7 5.45 -13.00 15.14
N GLU A 8 5.47 -13.83 16.19
CA GLU A 8 4.28 -14.09 17.01
C GLU A 8 3.76 -12.80 17.65
N SER A 9 4.67 -11.97 18.18
CA SER A 9 4.31 -10.71 18.82
C SER A 9 3.66 -9.71 17.86
N ILE A 10 4.03 -9.72 16.58
CA ILE A 10 3.41 -8.87 15.56
C ILE A 10 1.99 -9.35 15.27
N HIS A 11 1.79 -10.67 15.14
CA HIS A 11 0.47 -11.22 14.90
C HIS A 11 -0.46 -11.04 16.10
N GLU A 12 0.04 -11.24 17.31
CA GLU A 12 -0.68 -11.02 18.57
C GLU A 12 -1.07 -9.55 18.71
N LEU A 13 -0.12 -8.62 18.56
CA LEU A 13 -0.39 -7.17 18.57
C LEU A 13 -1.48 -6.78 17.58
N THR A 14 -1.38 -7.28 16.34
CA THR A 14 -2.30 -6.87 15.27
C THR A 14 -3.70 -7.43 15.50
N ARG A 15 -3.82 -8.68 15.95
CA ARG A 15 -5.12 -9.33 16.18
C ARG A 15 -5.78 -8.83 17.45
N GLU A 16 -5.03 -8.71 18.55
CA GLU A 16 -5.60 -8.42 19.86
C GLU A 16 -5.77 -6.92 20.11
N LYS A 17 -4.80 -6.09 19.70
CA LYS A 17 -4.88 -4.63 19.96
C LYS A 17 -5.46 -3.85 18.79
N LEU A 18 -5.17 -4.24 17.56
CA LEU A 18 -5.58 -3.51 16.36
C LEU A 18 -6.83 -4.10 15.69
N GLY A 19 -7.36 -5.23 16.19
CA GLY A 19 -8.55 -5.89 15.63
C GLY A 19 -8.41 -6.28 14.16
N SER A 20 -7.17 -6.49 13.69
CA SER A 20 -6.85 -6.69 12.27
C SER A 20 -6.03 -7.96 12.06
N ILE A 21 -5.91 -8.42 10.81
CA ILE A 21 -5.09 -9.59 10.46
C ILE A 21 -3.89 -9.13 9.64
N ALA A 22 -2.68 -9.33 10.17
CA ALA A 22 -1.45 -9.13 9.40
C ALA A 22 -1.20 -10.34 8.49
N ILE A 23 -1.53 -10.23 7.20
CA ILE A 23 -1.25 -11.26 6.20
C ILE A 23 0.24 -11.22 5.85
N VAL A 24 1.04 -11.99 6.58
CA VAL A 24 2.50 -12.05 6.43
C VAL A 24 2.89 -13.49 6.08
N PRO A 25 3.65 -13.69 4.98
CA PRO A 25 4.07 -15.02 4.60
C PRO A 25 5.03 -15.56 5.63
N LEU A 26 4.89 -16.84 5.95
CA LEU A 26 5.72 -17.48 6.93
C LEU A 26 7.20 -17.50 6.47
N ARG A 27 8.10 -17.22 7.42
CA ARG A 27 9.54 -17.35 7.21
C ARG A 27 9.94 -18.82 7.23
N GLN A 28 10.27 -19.35 6.05
CA GLN A 28 10.89 -20.67 5.94
C GLN A 28 12.23 -20.69 6.66
N ARG A 29 12.40 -21.66 7.57
CA ARG A 29 13.67 -21.96 8.23
C ARG A 29 13.95 -23.43 7.99
N GLU A 30 15.09 -23.73 7.37
CA GLU A 30 15.55 -25.09 7.23
C GLU A 30 15.70 -25.68 8.64
N ARG A 31 14.95 -26.75 8.92
CA ARG A 31 15.07 -27.58 10.14
C ARG A 31 14.51 -26.99 11.45
N LYS A 32 13.55 -26.05 11.42
CA LYS A 32 12.84 -25.62 12.63
C LYS A 32 11.33 -25.70 12.49
N SER A 33 10.68 -26.35 13.45
CA SER A 33 9.22 -26.34 13.57
C SER A 33 8.71 -24.94 13.85
N ILE A 34 7.52 -24.63 13.32
CA ILE A 34 6.88 -23.33 13.48
C ILE A 34 6.35 -23.26 14.91
N LYS A 35 6.83 -22.28 15.67
CA LYS A 35 6.37 -21.97 17.03
C LYS A 35 5.53 -20.69 17.01
N GLY A 36 4.51 -20.65 17.85
CA GLY A 36 3.54 -19.55 17.93
C GLY A 36 2.13 -19.98 17.52
N HIS A 37 1.13 -19.59 18.30
CA HIS A 37 -0.27 -19.93 18.04
C HIS A 37 -0.76 -19.20 16.77
N TYR A 38 -0.55 -17.89 16.70
CA TYR A 38 -0.98 -17.06 15.59
C TYR A 38 -0.15 -17.29 14.33
N ARG A 39 1.14 -17.63 14.44
CA ARG A 39 1.95 -18.04 13.28
C ARG A 39 1.46 -19.34 12.65
N LYS A 40 1.10 -20.34 13.48
CA LYS A 40 0.46 -21.59 12.98
C LYS A 40 -0.92 -21.31 12.39
N LYS A 41 -1.68 -20.39 12.98
CA LYS A 41 -2.97 -19.94 12.44
C LYS A 41 -2.79 -19.27 11.08
N MET A 42 -1.80 -18.39 10.94
CA MET A 42 -1.46 -17.72 9.68
C MET A 42 -1.11 -18.72 8.58
N LEU A 43 -0.38 -19.80 8.89
CA LEU A 43 -0.08 -20.84 7.90
C LEU A 43 -1.36 -21.51 7.34
N ARG A 44 -2.37 -21.75 8.19
CA ARG A 44 -3.62 -22.41 7.80
C ARG A 44 -4.60 -21.48 7.09
N GLU A 45 -4.62 -20.21 7.49
CA GLU A 45 -5.54 -19.20 6.99
C GLU A 45 -4.89 -18.27 5.95
N PHE A 46 -3.69 -18.61 5.44
CA PHE A 46 -2.98 -17.73 4.52
C PHE A 46 -3.76 -17.61 3.21
N ASP A 47 -4.15 -16.39 2.87
CA ASP A 47 -4.82 -16.09 1.61
C ASP A 47 -3.81 -15.45 0.64
N ASP A 48 -3.34 -16.26 -0.32
CA ASP A 48 -2.43 -15.82 -1.38
C ASP A 48 -3.04 -14.72 -2.26
N LYS A 49 -4.37 -14.71 -2.46
CA LYS A 49 -5.04 -13.69 -3.27
C LYS A 49 -4.98 -12.35 -2.54
N ILE A 50 -5.29 -12.31 -1.25
CA ILE A 50 -5.16 -11.09 -0.45
C ILE A 50 -3.71 -10.62 -0.40
N TYR A 51 -2.77 -11.55 -0.21
CA TYR A 51 -1.34 -11.22 -0.21
C TYR A 51 -0.87 -10.64 -1.56
N SER A 52 -1.39 -11.13 -2.68
CA SER A 52 -1.02 -10.60 -4.01
C SER A 52 -1.37 -9.12 -4.20
N LEU A 53 -2.41 -8.62 -3.53
CA LEU A 53 -2.83 -7.21 -3.57
C LEU A 53 -1.79 -6.27 -2.94
N ARG A 54 -0.88 -6.79 -2.13
CA ARG A 54 0.24 -6.03 -1.55
C ARG A 54 1.10 -5.35 -2.60
N ASN A 55 1.30 -5.99 -3.75
CA ASN A 55 2.07 -5.43 -4.86
C ASN A 55 1.47 -4.11 -5.37
N LEU A 56 0.13 -3.95 -5.30
CA LEU A 56 -0.53 -2.69 -5.66
C LEU A 56 -0.15 -1.57 -4.69
N SER A 57 -0.13 -1.86 -3.38
CA SER A 57 0.27 -0.90 -2.34
C SER A 57 1.72 -0.47 -2.53
N GLU A 58 2.65 -1.42 -2.72
CA GLU A 58 4.06 -1.12 -2.99
C GLU A 58 4.26 -0.29 -4.25
N THR A 59 3.53 -0.63 -5.31
CA THR A 59 3.56 0.12 -6.59
C THR A 59 3.11 1.56 -6.36
N MET A 60 2.01 1.76 -5.63
CA MET A 60 1.51 3.09 -5.30
C MET A 60 2.52 3.91 -4.48
N PHE A 61 3.15 3.31 -3.46
CA PHE A 61 4.20 3.98 -2.70
C PHE A 61 5.43 4.30 -3.57
N SER A 62 5.83 3.39 -4.46
CA SER A 62 6.93 3.61 -5.41
C SER A 62 6.64 4.79 -6.35
N VAL A 63 5.43 4.85 -6.92
CA VAL A 63 4.98 5.97 -7.77
C VAL A 63 4.99 7.28 -7.00
N LEU A 64 4.48 7.28 -5.77
CA LEU A 64 4.41 8.47 -4.93
C LEU A 64 5.82 9.00 -4.61
N LYS A 65 6.76 8.12 -4.24
CA LYS A 65 8.16 8.49 -3.97
C LYS A 65 8.89 8.99 -5.20
N ARG A 66 8.71 8.35 -6.36
CA ARG A 66 9.32 8.80 -7.63
C ARG A 66 8.80 10.16 -8.08
N LYS A 67 7.51 10.44 -7.89
CA LYS A 67 6.88 11.68 -8.35
C LYS A 67 7.08 12.87 -7.41
N TYR A 68 7.03 12.64 -6.10
CA TYR A 68 7.06 13.71 -5.08
C TYR A 68 8.31 13.68 -4.19
N GLY A 69 9.31 12.89 -4.59
CA GLY A 69 10.54 12.68 -3.84
C GLY A 69 10.35 11.76 -2.62
N GLU A 70 11.39 10.99 -2.31
CA GLU A 70 11.43 10.10 -1.14
C GLU A 70 11.63 10.87 0.17
N ASN A 71 12.36 12.00 0.12
CA ASN A 71 12.69 12.77 1.31
C ASN A 71 11.48 13.55 1.85
N LEU A 72 11.40 13.62 3.19
CA LEU A 72 10.50 14.51 3.91
C LEU A 72 11.29 15.73 4.41
N ARG A 73 10.81 16.93 4.12
CA ARG A 73 11.48 18.17 4.53
C ARG A 73 11.17 18.53 5.99
N ALA A 74 10.03 18.09 6.50
CA ALA A 74 9.63 18.36 7.87
C ALA A 74 10.55 17.68 8.90
N ARG A 75 10.99 18.45 9.91
CA ARG A 75 11.82 17.95 11.02
C ARG A 75 11.02 17.36 12.19
N LYS A 76 9.82 17.87 12.45
CA LYS A 76 8.95 17.39 13.54
C LYS A 76 8.09 16.22 13.04
N TYR A 77 8.00 15.14 13.82
CA TYR A 77 7.21 13.95 13.47
C TYR A 77 5.76 14.27 13.06
N ARG A 78 5.07 15.11 13.83
CA ARG A 78 3.70 15.54 13.50
C ARG A 78 3.59 16.19 12.12
N ASN A 79 4.62 16.94 11.71
CA ASN A 79 4.64 17.59 10.40
C ASN A 79 5.07 16.62 9.29
N GLN A 80 5.94 15.65 9.57
CA GLN A 80 6.27 14.56 8.63
C GLN A 80 5.01 13.76 8.27
N VAL A 81 4.19 13.41 9.27
CA VAL A 81 2.91 12.72 9.04
C VAL A 81 1.98 13.57 8.16
N LYS A 82 1.90 14.89 8.41
CA LYS A 82 1.11 15.80 7.56
C LYS A 82 1.66 15.87 6.13
N GLU A 83 2.97 15.97 5.97
CA GLU A 83 3.64 16.02 4.66
C GLU A 83 3.34 14.77 3.84
N VAL A 84 3.46 13.57 4.42
CA VAL A 84 3.10 12.31 3.75
C VAL A 84 1.63 12.30 3.33
N LYS A 85 0.71 12.69 4.24
CA LYS A 85 -0.73 12.77 3.94
C LYS A 85 -1.02 13.72 2.78
N LEU A 86 -0.37 14.89 2.76
CA LEU A 86 -0.53 15.87 1.68
C LEU A 86 -0.01 15.33 0.34
N LYS A 87 1.13 14.62 0.32
CA LYS A 87 1.63 13.96 -0.90
C LYS A 87 0.61 12.96 -1.47
N VAL A 88 -0.06 12.19 -0.61
CA VAL A 88 -1.11 11.23 -1.02
C VAL A 88 -2.34 11.96 -1.58
N VAL A 89 -2.84 12.99 -0.89
CA VAL A 89 -4.00 13.77 -1.35
C VAL A 89 -3.71 14.44 -2.70
N LEU A 90 -2.53 15.06 -2.83
CA LEU A 90 -2.09 15.69 -4.07
C LEU A 90 -1.99 14.70 -5.23
N HIS A 91 -1.51 13.47 -4.97
CA HIS A 91 -1.50 12.41 -5.98
C HIS A 91 -2.91 12.09 -6.51
N ASN A 92 -3.87 11.95 -5.60
CA ASN A 92 -5.25 11.63 -5.97
C ASN A 92 -5.91 12.76 -6.75
N LEU A 93 -5.68 14.02 -6.34
CA LEU A 93 -6.19 15.20 -7.06
C LEU A 93 -5.60 15.30 -8.47
N ASP A 94 -4.27 15.19 -8.61
CA ASP A 94 -3.61 15.23 -9.92
C ASP A 94 -4.13 14.13 -10.86
N ARG A 95 -4.30 12.90 -10.33
CA ARG A 95 -4.86 11.79 -11.11
C ARG A 95 -6.29 12.06 -11.53
N SER A 96 -7.11 12.62 -10.64
CA SER A 96 -8.52 12.95 -10.92
C SER A 96 -8.64 14.00 -12.03
N VAL A 97 -7.87 15.08 -11.94
CA VAL A 97 -7.85 16.14 -12.96
C VAL A 97 -7.41 15.60 -14.31
N LYS A 98 -6.35 14.78 -14.35
CA LYS A 98 -5.87 14.17 -15.60
C LYS A 98 -6.91 13.26 -16.26
N ILE A 99 -7.61 12.45 -15.46
CA ILE A 99 -8.69 11.59 -15.97
C ILE A 99 -9.81 12.44 -16.55
N VAL A 100 -10.27 13.46 -15.82
CA VAL A 100 -11.35 14.36 -16.29
C VAL A 100 -10.94 15.06 -17.58
N CYS A 101 -9.76 15.66 -17.63
CA CYS A 101 -9.25 16.33 -18.83
C CYS A 101 -9.13 15.35 -20.01
N PHE A 102 -8.61 14.14 -19.78
CA PHE A 102 -8.48 13.13 -20.84
C PHE A 102 -9.83 12.69 -21.40
N VAL A 103 -10.82 12.45 -20.52
CA VAL A 103 -12.20 12.12 -20.93
C VAL A 103 -12.82 13.27 -21.71
N TRP A 104 -12.64 14.51 -21.25
CA TRP A 104 -13.17 15.70 -21.92
C TRP A 104 -12.56 15.90 -23.31
N LEU A 105 -11.23 15.79 -23.44
CA LEU A 105 -10.52 15.83 -24.72
C LEU A 105 -10.99 14.71 -25.68
N ARG A 106 -11.28 13.51 -25.16
CA ARG A 106 -11.78 12.39 -25.96
C ARG A 106 -13.20 12.61 -26.49
N ILE A 107 -14.06 13.30 -25.74
CA ILE A 107 -15.44 13.59 -26.14
C ILE A 107 -15.50 14.81 -27.08
N SER A 108 -14.54 15.73 -26.98
CA SER A 108 -14.48 16.98 -27.74
C SER A 108 -13.92 16.85 -29.17
N THR A 109 -13.97 15.67 -29.79
CA THR A 109 -13.52 15.44 -31.18
C THR A 109 -14.64 15.50 -32.22
N LYS A 110 -15.73 16.24 -31.97
CA LYS A 110 -16.72 16.51 -33.03
C LYS A 110 -16.08 17.45 -34.08
N PRO A 111 -15.99 17.06 -35.37
CA PRO A 111 -15.51 17.95 -36.41
C PRO A 111 -16.49 19.12 -36.54
N LYS A 112 -15.99 20.35 -36.42
CA LYS A 112 -16.75 21.55 -36.78
C LYS A 112 -16.81 21.61 -38.31
N PHE A 113 -17.79 20.94 -38.91
CA PHE A 113 -18.18 21.24 -40.28
C PHE A 113 -18.97 22.54 -40.26
N THR A 114 -18.27 23.65 -40.50
CA THR A 114 -18.90 24.93 -40.84
C THR A 114 -19.28 24.83 -42.31
N ILE A 115 -20.59 24.89 -42.61
CA ILE A 115 -21.15 25.07 -43.96
C ILE A 115 -21.08 26.55 -44.31
#